data_AF-A0A0S7BX50-F1
#
_entry.id   AF-A0A0S7BX50-F1
#
_cell.length_a   1.000
_cell.length_b   1.000
_cell.length_c   1.000
_cell.angle_alpha   90.00
_cell.angle_beta   90.00
_cell.angle_gamma   90.00
#
_symmetry.space_group_name_H-M   'P 1'
#
loop_
_entity.id
_entity.type
_entity.pdbx_description
1 polymer ?
#
loop_
_entity_poly.entity_id
_entity_poly.type
_entity_poly.pdbx_seq_one_letter_code
_entity_poly.pdbx_strand_id
1 'polypeptide(L)'
;MKFIVVILKLIGWVVKTAVILAICSSILFVAYKGNQPMQVPEAPKGMTYFAFVADRIDAAKTVEPSRCGWGMMLSLAALGPIYSFVYTEVGIHPDGALARGTAPDPDIP
;
A
#
# COMPACT_ATOMS: atom_id res chain seq x y z
N MET A 1 12.39 -24.52 36.13
CA MET A 1 11.10 -24.55 35.41
C MET A 1 10.36 -23.20 35.44
N LYS A 2 10.06 -22.60 36.61
CA LYS A 2 9.35 -21.31 36.70
C LYS A 2 10.04 -20.14 35.95
N PHE A 3 11.37 -20.01 36.06
CA PHE A 3 12.13 -18.96 35.38
C PHE A 3 12.05 -19.04 33.84
N ILE A 4 12.11 -20.25 33.27
CA ILE A 4 12.03 -20.47 31.83
C ILE A 4 10.65 -20.04 31.30
N VAL A 5 9.57 -20.35 32.04
CA VAL A 5 8.20 -19.94 31.69
C VAL A 5 8.03 -18.42 31.76
N VAL A 6 8.64 -17.76 32.74
CA VAL A 6 8.61 -16.29 32.85
C VAL A 6 9.33 -15.64 31.66
N ILE A 7 10.51 -16.13 31.29
CA ILE A 7 11.28 -15.62 30.15
C ILE A 7 10.50 -15.79 28.84
N LEU A 8 9.92 -16.97 28.59
CA LEU A 8 9.12 -17.21 27.37
C LEU A 8 7.89 -16.29 27.27
N LYS A 9 7.21 -16.03 28.39
CA LYS A 9 6.11 -15.05 28.44
C LYS A 9 6.57 -13.63 28.13
N LEU A 10 7.74 -13.25 28.65
CA LEU A 10 8.34 -11.94 28.41
C LEU A 10 8.68 -11.74 26.93
N ILE A 11 9.31 -12.74 26.30
CA ILE A 11 9.61 -12.74 24.86
C ILE A 11 8.32 -12.61 24.05
N GLY A 12 7.30 -13.42 24.34
CA GLY A 12 6.02 -13.34 23.63
C GLY A 12 5.35 -11.97 23.77
N TRP A 13 5.42 -11.36 24.96
CA TRP A 13 4.89 -10.02 25.20
C TRP A 13 5.67 -8.94 24.43
N VAL A 14 6.99 -9.04 24.39
CA VAL A 14 7.85 -8.12 23.62
C VAL A 14 7.54 -8.24 22.12
N VAL A 15 7.48 -9.45 21.58
CA VAL A 15 7.16 -9.68 20.16
C VAL A 15 5.78 -9.12 19.82
N LYS A 16 4.76 -9.41 20.64
CA LYS A 16 3.41 -8.88 20.43
C LYS A 16 3.40 -7.36 20.43
N THR A 17 4.07 -6.73 21.40
CA THR A 17 4.13 -5.27 21.50
C THR A 17 4.87 -4.65 20.32
N ALA A 18 5.99 -5.24 19.90
CA ALA A 18 6.75 -4.78 18.74
C ALA A 18 5.92 -4.85 17.45
N VAL A 19 5.19 -5.95 17.21
CA VAL A 19 4.31 -6.09 16.05
C VAL A 19 3.19 -5.04 16.06
N ILE A 20 2.55 -4.82 17.21
CA ILE A 20 1.50 -3.80 17.33
C ILE A 20 2.07 -2.40 17.03
N LEU A 21 3.22 -2.05 17.60
CA LEU A 21 3.87 -0.76 17.35
C LEU A 21 4.29 -0.59 15.89
N ALA A 22 4.79 -1.65 15.24
CA ALA A 22 5.13 -1.61 13.82
C ALA A 22 3.89 -1.33 12.94
N ILE A 23 2.76 -1.99 13.23
CA ILE A 23 1.50 -1.75 12.52
C ILE A 23 1.01 -0.32 12.76
N CYS A 24 0.93 0.11 14.02
CA CYS A 24 0.44 1.46 14.38
C CYS A 24 1.31 2.56 13.76
N SER A 25 2.64 2.44 13.83
CA SER A 25 3.55 3.43 13.24
C SER A 25 3.43 3.50 11.72
N SER A 26 3.27 2.36 11.05
CA SER A 26 3.04 2.31 9.60
C SER A 26 1.73 3.00 9.21
N ILE A 27 0.64 2.74 9.93
CA ILE A 27 -0.65 3.40 9.70
C ILE A 27 -0.54 4.92 9.90
N LEU A 28 0.12 5.35 10.98
CA LEU A 28 0.34 6.78 11.25
C LEU A 28 1.18 7.43 10.15
N PHE A 29 2.22 6.76 9.66
CA PHE A 29 3.05 7.25 8.58
C PHE A 29 2.24 7.44 7.27
N VAL A 30 1.45 6.44 6.88
CA VAL A 30 0.59 6.52 5.69
C VAL A 30 -0.45 7.62 5.83
N ALA A 31 -1.10 7.74 7.00
CA ALA A 31 -2.07 8.80 7.27
C ALA A 31 -1.43 10.19 7.19
N TYR A 32 -0.25 10.36 7.79
CA TYR A 32 0.50 11.61 7.75
C TYR A 32 0.90 11.99 6.31
N LYS A 33 1.51 11.06 5.57
CA LYS A 33 1.93 11.28 4.19
C LYS A 33 0.75 11.50 3.24
N GLY A 34 -0.34 10.78 3.43
CA GLY A 34 -1.52 10.90 2.60
C GLY A 34 -2.28 12.21 2.77
N ASN A 35 -2.13 12.87 3.93
CA ASN A 35 -2.72 14.19 4.20
C ASN A 35 -1.82 15.37 3.80
N GLN A 36 -0.60 15.10 3.32
CA GLN A 36 0.24 16.14 2.73
C GLN A 36 -0.18 16.45 1.30
N PRO A 37 0.04 17.67 0.80
CA PRO A 37 -0.20 18.00 -0.60
C PRO A 37 0.68 17.11 -1.49
N MET A 38 0.09 16.57 -2.55
CA MET A 38 0.83 15.75 -3.50
C MET A 38 1.86 16.60 -4.26
N GLN A 39 3.04 16.03 -4.45
CA GLN A 39 4.15 16.66 -5.20
C GLN A 39 4.23 16.14 -6.64
N VAL A 40 3.15 15.53 -7.15
CA VAL A 40 3.09 15.01 -8.52
C VAL A 40 2.77 16.18 -9.46
N PRO A 41 3.55 16.42 -10.53
CA PRO A 41 3.36 17.56 -11.44
C PRO A 41 1.97 17.63 -12.08
N GLU A 42 1.35 16.47 -12.30
CA GLU A 42 0.04 16.31 -12.94
C GLU A 42 -1.13 16.35 -11.92
N ALA A 43 -0.84 16.37 -10.62
CA ALA A 43 -1.88 16.43 -9.60
C ALA A 43 -2.37 17.88 -9.38
N PRO A 44 -3.68 18.09 -9.13
CA PRO A 44 -4.21 19.41 -8.81
C PRO A 44 -3.47 20.06 -7.63
N LYS A 45 -3.03 21.31 -7.78
CA LYS A 45 -2.23 22.03 -6.78
C LYS A 45 -2.93 22.05 -5.42
N GLY A 46 -2.25 21.54 -4.40
CA GLY A 46 -2.73 21.55 -3.01
C GLY A 46 -3.70 20.41 -2.66
N MET A 47 -4.03 19.51 -3.59
CA MET A 47 -4.84 18.34 -3.29
C MET A 47 -4.01 17.30 -2.52
N THR A 48 -4.60 16.74 -1.45
CA THR A 48 -4.00 15.63 -0.69
C THR A 48 -4.20 14.31 -1.43
N TYR A 49 -3.35 13.32 -1.15
CA TYR A 49 -3.46 12.01 -1.76
C TYR A 49 -4.82 11.36 -1.51
N PHE A 50 -5.35 11.47 -0.29
CA PHE A 50 -6.67 10.91 0.04
C PHE A 50 -7.82 11.62 -0.69
N ALA A 51 -7.73 12.94 -0.87
CA ALA A 51 -8.73 13.68 -1.64
C ALA A 51 -8.71 13.25 -3.11
N PHE A 52 -7.53 13.02 -3.68
CA PHE A 52 -7.39 12.51 -5.04
C PHE A 52 -7.94 11.10 -5.22
N VAL A 53 -7.62 10.17 -4.31
CA VAL A 53 -8.16 8.81 -4.39
C VAL A 53 -9.69 8.82 -4.24
N ALA A 54 -10.22 9.65 -3.35
CA ALA A 54 -11.66 9.80 -3.17
C ALA A 54 -12.34 10.33 -4.44
N ASP A 55 -11.77 11.35 -5.08
CA ASP A 55 -12.25 11.91 -6.35
C ASP A 55 -12.27 10.84 -7.46
N ARG A 56 -11.21 10.03 -7.57
CA ARG A 56 -11.14 8.94 -8.56
C ARG A 56 -12.14 7.82 -8.29
N ILE A 57 -12.40 7.49 -7.03
CA ILE A 57 -13.43 6.50 -6.67
C ILE A 57 -14.82 7.05 -7.00
N ASP A 58 -15.07 8.33 -6.73
CA ASP A 58 -16.35 8.95 -7.05
C ASP A 58 -16.59 9.01 -8.56
N ALA A 59 -15.58 9.43 -9.33
CA ALA A 59 -15.62 9.37 -10.79
C ALA A 59 -15.88 7.93 -11.29
N ALA A 60 -15.22 6.92 -10.73
CA ALA A 60 -15.44 5.52 -11.09
C ALA A 60 -16.87 5.05 -10.82
N LYS A 61 -17.51 5.53 -9.75
CA LYS A 61 -18.93 5.23 -9.48
C LYS A 61 -19.86 5.84 -10.52
N THR A 62 -19.53 7.02 -11.06
CA THR A 62 -20.34 7.68 -12.09
C THR A 62 -20.20 7.01 -13.45
N VAL A 63 -19.00 6.54 -13.80
CA VAL A 63 -18.72 5.92 -15.11
C VAL A 63 -19.10 4.44 -15.13
N GLU A 64 -18.67 3.66 -14.13
CA GLU A 64 -18.87 2.21 -14.11
C GLU A 64 -19.14 1.69 -12.68
N PRO A 65 -20.37 1.88 -12.15
CA PRO A 65 -20.70 1.57 -10.75
C PRO A 65 -20.59 0.09 -10.39
N SER A 66 -20.72 -0.82 -11.37
CA SER A 66 -20.53 -2.27 -11.18
C SER A 66 -19.11 -2.61 -10.71
N ARG A 67 -18.12 -1.76 -11.02
CA ARG A 67 -16.74 -1.92 -10.58
C ARG A 67 -16.45 -1.38 -9.18
N CYS A 68 -17.38 -0.69 -8.55
CA CYS A 68 -17.20 -0.15 -7.20
C CYS A 68 -17.68 -1.11 -6.09
N GLY A 69 -17.87 -2.40 -6.41
CA GLY A 69 -18.24 -3.41 -5.43
C GLY A 69 -17.17 -3.60 -4.34
N TRP A 70 -17.62 -3.78 -3.10
CA TRP A 70 -16.74 -3.95 -1.93
C TRP A 70 -15.67 -5.03 -2.12
N GLY A 71 -16.03 -6.17 -2.72
CA GLY A 71 -15.10 -7.27 -2.99
C GLY A 71 -13.97 -6.87 -3.94
N MET A 72 -14.27 -6.06 -4.96
CA MET A 72 -13.25 -5.62 -5.91
C MET A 72 -12.40 -4.46 -5.36
N MET A 73 -12.98 -3.56 -4.59
CA MET A 73 -12.21 -2.50 -3.92
C MET A 73 -11.25 -3.08 -2.87
N LEU A 74 -11.67 -4.11 -2.14
CA LEU A 74 -10.82 -4.79 -1.16
C LEU A 74 -9.71 -5.59 -1.86
N SER A 75 -10.03 -6.30 -2.95
CA SER A 75 -8.99 -7.00 -3.72
C SER A 75 -7.98 -6.01 -4.33
N LEU A 76 -8.43 -4.86 -4.83
CA LEU A 76 -7.56 -3.77 -5.28
C LEU A 76 -6.71 -3.20 -4.14
N ALA A 77 -7.28 -2.98 -2.96
CA ALA A 77 -6.51 -2.48 -1.81
C ALA A 77 -5.46 -3.49 -1.33
N ALA A 78 -5.74 -4.80 -1.43
CA ALA A 78 -4.84 -5.86 -1.01
C ALA A 78 -3.76 -6.17 -2.06
N LEU A 79 -4.13 -6.22 -3.34
CA LEU A 79 -3.23 -6.61 -4.44
C LEU A 79 -2.56 -5.43 -5.13
N GLY A 80 -3.17 -4.24 -5.09
CA GLY A 80 -2.62 -3.02 -5.69
C GLY A 80 -1.21 -2.66 -5.22
N PRO A 81 -0.89 -2.78 -3.92
CA PRO A 81 0.48 -2.59 -3.44
C PRO A 81 1.48 -3.60 -4.02
N ILE A 82 1.05 -4.84 -4.27
CA ILE A 82 1.91 -5.89 -4.86
C ILE A 82 2.26 -5.52 -6.30
N TYR A 83 1.26 -5.11 -7.10
CA TYR A 83 1.51 -4.64 -8.46
C TYR A 83 2.48 -3.45 -8.46
N SER A 84 2.26 -2.46 -7.58
CA SER A 84 3.13 -1.28 -7.47
C SER A 84 4.58 -1.64 -7.11
N PHE A 85 4.76 -2.62 -6.22
CA PHE A 85 6.08 -3.12 -5.83
C PHE A 85 6.78 -3.83 -7.00
N VAL A 86 6.11 -4.79 -7.63
CA VAL A 86 6.67 -5.54 -8.77
C VAL A 86 7.03 -4.59 -9.90
N TYR A 87 6.14 -3.65 -10.20
CA TYR A 87 6.36 -2.65 -11.23
C TYR A 87 7.56 -1.75 -10.93
N THR A 88 7.67 -1.22 -9.70
CA THR A 88 8.80 -0.37 -9.30
C THR A 88 10.13 -1.15 -9.35
N GLU A 89 10.14 -2.41 -8.91
CA GLU A 89 11.32 -3.27 -8.97
C GLU A 89 11.78 -3.56 -10.40
N VAL A 90 10.85 -3.87 -11.31
CA VAL A 90 11.17 -4.08 -12.73
C VAL A 90 11.67 -2.79 -13.40
N GLY A 91 11.07 -1.64 -13.07
CA GLY A 91 11.51 -0.35 -13.59
C GLY A 91 12.91 0.07 -13.14
N ILE A 92 13.30 -0.25 -11.90
CA ILE A 92 14.65 0.05 -11.37
C ILE A 92 15.66 -1.00 -11.84
N HIS A 93 15.25 -2.27 -11.98
CA HIS A 93 16.10 -3.41 -12.35
C HIS A 93 15.59 -4.11 -13.63
N PRO A 94 15.76 -3.49 -14.81
CA PRO A 94 15.19 -3.99 -16.06
C PRO A 94 15.78 -5.35 -16.51
N ASP A 95 16.99 -5.71 -16.06
CA ASP A 95 17.61 -7.01 -16.36
C ASP A 95 17.37 -8.06 -15.25
N GLY A 96 16.60 -7.71 -14.23
CA GLY A 96 16.36 -8.53 -13.04
C GLY A 96 15.52 -9.79 -13.30
N ALA A 97 15.55 -10.72 -12.35
CA ALA A 97 14.77 -11.96 -12.44
C ALA A 97 13.26 -11.72 -12.56
N LEU A 98 12.74 -10.69 -11.89
CA LEU A 98 11.34 -10.28 -11.99
C LEU A 98 10.99 -9.72 -13.37
N ALA A 99 11.88 -8.92 -13.97
CA ALA A 99 11.67 -8.32 -15.28
C ALA A 99 11.51 -9.36 -16.39
N ARG A 100 12.21 -10.50 -16.27
CA ARG A 100 12.10 -11.64 -17.21
C ARG A 100 10.76 -12.37 -17.13
N GLY A 101 10.05 -12.26 -16.01
CA GLY A 101 8.75 -12.90 -15.78
C GLY A 101 7.55 -11.99 -16.01
N THR A 102 7.77 -10.69 -16.24
CA THR A 102 6.73 -9.69 -16.44
C THR A 102 6.61 -9.29 -17.91
N ALA A 103 5.38 -9.15 -18.41
CA ALA A 103 5.16 -8.59 -19.74
C ALA A 103 5.40 -7.07 -19.72
N PRO A 104 5.96 -6.47 -20.77
CA PRO A 104 6.01 -5.02 -20.93
C PRO A 104 4.58 -4.46 -20.88
N ASP A 105 4.35 -3.46 -20.04
CA ASP A 105 3.06 -2.79 -19.94
C ASP A 105 2.99 -1.69 -21.04
N PRO A 106 2.08 -1.80 -22.03
CA PRO A 106 2.00 -0.85 -23.14
C PRO A 106 1.57 0.56 -22.73
N ASP A 107 1.00 0.73 -21.53
CA ASP A 107 0.58 2.04 -21.02
C ASP A 107 1.76 2.84 -20.43
N ILE A 108 2.98 2.29 -20.51
CA ILE A 108 4.18 2.82 -19.86
C ILE A 108 5.29 2.90 -20.93
N PRO A 109 5.78 4.11 -21.28
CA PRO A 109 6.72 4.35 -22.37
C PRO A 109 8.13 3.79 -22.11
#